data_AF-A0A1Q7F848-F1
#
_entry.id   AF-A0A1Q7F848-F1
#
_cell.length_a   1.000
_cell.length_b   1.000
_cell.length_c   1.000
_cell.angle_alpha   90.00
_cell.angle_beta   90.00
_cell.angle_gamma   90.00
#
_symmetry.space_group_name_H-M   'P 1'
#
loop_
_entity.id
_entity.type
_entity.pdbx_description
1 polymer ?
#
loop_
_entity_poly.entity_id
_entity_poly.type
_entity_poly.pdbx_seq_one_letter_code
_entity_poly.pdbx_strand_id
1 'polypeptide(L)'
;MFMWPAFYWALAAVFWIRLVVLTAVTPRRPDTEGMWEGAHAYLTDPAHMYDAAAAYLARTHVIAPPGTLDAFVSPPPVAILAIPIALLPKQIGVQVWTAIDGAAILASLVLLFVLLAPRHRLATPVFWLIAAYFPPLFADLAAGQRGALRR
;
A
#
# COMPACT_ATOMS: atom_id res chain seq x y z
N MET A 1 5.01 26.62 27.84
CA MET A 1 3.89 25.66 27.82
C MET A 1 4.45 24.27 28.10
N PHE A 2 4.07 23.65 29.23
CA PHE A 2 4.52 22.30 29.59
C PHE A 2 3.73 21.31 28.72
N MET A 3 4.28 20.88 27.58
CA MET A 3 3.59 19.91 26.71
C MET A 3 3.81 18.52 27.29
N TRP A 4 2.73 17.93 27.81
CA TRP A 4 2.78 16.63 28.47
C TRP A 4 2.91 15.54 27.40
N PRO A 5 3.91 14.64 27.50
CA PRO A 5 4.07 13.51 26.56
C PRO A 5 2.80 12.67 26.38
N ALA A 6 1.99 12.56 27.45
CA ALA A 6 0.71 11.84 27.45
C ALA A 6 -0.29 12.39 26.42
N PHE A 7 -0.31 13.71 26.20
CA PHE A 7 -1.20 14.34 25.22
C PHE A 7 -0.90 13.86 23.79
N TYR A 8 0.38 13.80 23.43
CA TYR A 8 0.79 13.34 22.10
C TYR A 8 0.56 11.85 21.89
N TRP A 9 0.74 11.04 22.95
CA TRP A 9 0.37 9.62 22.90
C TRP A 9 -1.13 9.42 22.69
N ALA A 10 -1.98 10.20 23.37
CA ALA A 10 -3.42 10.14 23.19
C ALA A 10 -3.81 10.52 21.75
N LEU A 11 -3.23 11.59 21.20
CA LEU A 11 -3.45 11.96 19.80
C LEU A 11 -2.99 10.86 18.83
N ALA A 12 -1.79 10.33 19.02
CA ALA A 12 -1.28 9.24 18.18
C ALA A 12 -2.23 8.04 18.20
N ALA A 13 -2.71 7.64 19.38
CA ALA A 13 -3.67 6.56 19.52
C ALA A 13 -4.97 6.82 18.73
N VAL A 14 -5.53 8.03 18.82
CA VAL A 14 -6.73 8.41 18.06
C VAL A 14 -6.52 8.25 16.56
N PHE A 15 -5.40 8.73 16.02
CA PHE A 15 -5.12 8.63 14.58
C PHE A 15 -4.86 7.18 14.12
N TRP A 16 -4.17 6.38 14.93
CA TRP A 16 -4.00 4.95 14.66
C TRP A 16 -5.32 4.19 14.67
N ILE A 17 -6.18 4.44 15.67
CA ILE A 17 -7.52 3.83 15.73
C ILE A 17 -8.32 4.22 14.49
N ARG A 18 -8.32 5.52 14.14
CA ARG A 18 -8.98 6.01 12.92
C ARG A 18 -8.46 5.28 11.67
N LEU A 19 -7.15 5.13 11.53
CA LEU A 19 -6.55 4.42 10.39
C LEU A 19 -7.03 2.97 10.31
N VAL A 20 -7.01 2.24 11.43
CA VAL A 20 -7.47 0.84 11.50
C VAL A 20 -8.95 0.74 11.17
N VAL A 21 -9.79 1.59 11.76
CA VAL A 21 -11.23 1.60 11.50
C VAL A 21 -11.51 1.89 10.03
N LEU A 22 -10.92 2.95 9.47
CA LEU A 22 -11.09 3.28 8.04
C LEU A 22 -10.63 2.13 7.14
N THR A 23 -9.50 1.50 7.47
CA THR A 23 -8.99 0.34 6.71
C THR A 23 -9.97 -0.84 6.78
N ALA A 24 -10.55 -1.11 7.94
CA ALA A 24 -11.48 -2.23 8.15
C ALA A 24 -12.84 -2.03 7.46
N VAL A 25 -13.36 -0.80 7.45
CA VAL A 25 -14.69 -0.51 6.88
C VAL A 25 -14.65 -0.20 5.39
N THR A 26 -13.47 -0.02 4.79
CA THR A 26 -13.32 0.25 3.35
C THR A 26 -13.58 -1.04 2.56
N PRO A 27 -14.67 -1.12 1.76
CA PRO A 27 -15.12 -2.37 1.17
C PRO A 27 -14.36 -2.77 -0.10
N ARG A 28 -13.68 -1.83 -0.76
CA ARG A 28 -12.89 -2.08 -1.97
C ARG A 28 -11.47 -1.57 -1.82
N ARG A 29 -10.51 -2.33 -2.32
CA ARG A 29 -9.09 -1.99 -2.33
C ARG A 29 -8.54 -2.21 -3.73
N PRO A 30 -8.76 -1.25 -4.66
CA PRO A 30 -8.40 -1.41 -6.07
C PRO A 30 -6.93 -1.80 -6.27
N ASP A 31 -6.05 -1.21 -5.45
CA ASP A 31 -4.60 -1.47 -5.50
C ASP A 31 -4.27 -2.94 -5.23
N THR A 32 -4.93 -3.52 -4.23
CA THR A 32 -4.74 -4.91 -3.79
C THR A 32 -5.50 -5.88 -4.69
N GLU A 33 -6.71 -5.52 -5.11
CA GLU A 33 -7.50 -6.28 -6.08
C GLU A 33 -6.72 -6.42 -7.39
N GLY A 34 -6.09 -5.35 -7.87
CA GLY A 34 -5.24 -5.37 -9.04
C GLY A 34 -4.05 -6.32 -8.90
N MET A 35 -3.41 -6.40 -7.72
CA MET A 35 -2.32 -7.37 -7.48
C MET A 35 -2.79 -8.81 -7.62
N TRP A 36 -3.98 -9.13 -7.08
CA TRP A 36 -4.58 -10.45 -7.24
C TRP A 36 -4.92 -10.72 -8.71
N GLU A 37 -5.55 -9.76 -9.39
CA GLU A 37 -5.99 -9.90 -10.78
C GLU A 37 -4.82 -10.05 -11.74
N GLY A 38 -3.74 -9.28 -11.56
CA GLY A 38 -2.54 -9.39 -12.37
C GLY A 38 -1.81 -10.72 -12.16
N ALA A 39 -1.68 -11.20 -10.92
CA ALA A 39 -1.08 -12.50 -10.66
C ALA A 39 -1.96 -13.66 -11.14
N HIS A 40 -3.29 -13.54 -11.03
CA HIS A 40 -4.22 -14.53 -11.57
C HIS A 40 -4.17 -14.60 -13.09
N ALA A 41 -4.11 -13.45 -13.78
CA ALA A 41 -3.92 -13.37 -15.22
C ALA A 41 -2.58 -13.98 -15.64
N TYR A 42 -1.50 -13.73 -14.89
CA TYR A 42 -0.20 -14.35 -15.14
C TYR A 42 -0.24 -15.89 -15.06
N LEU A 43 -1.04 -16.45 -14.14
CA LEU A 43 -1.18 -17.91 -13.99
C LEU A 43 -2.09 -18.56 -15.06
N THR A 44 -3.06 -17.81 -15.58
CA THR A 44 -4.13 -18.37 -16.43
C THR A 44 -3.92 -18.09 -17.91
N ASP A 45 -3.47 -16.88 -18.27
CA ASP A 45 -3.19 -16.47 -19.64
C ASP A 45 -2.10 -15.39 -19.69
N PRO A 46 -0.83 -15.76 -19.43
CA PRO A 46 0.28 -14.81 -19.37
C PRO A 46 0.53 -14.09 -20.70
N ALA A 47 0.14 -14.68 -21.83
CA ALA A 47 0.35 -14.11 -23.16
C ALA A 47 -0.54 -12.89 -23.43
N HIS A 48 -1.77 -12.89 -22.90
CA HIS A 48 -2.78 -11.85 -23.15
C HIS A 48 -3.02 -10.94 -21.92
N MET A 49 -2.22 -11.10 -20.85
CA MET A 49 -2.34 -10.32 -19.61
C MET A 49 -2.33 -8.80 -19.84
N TYR A 50 -1.66 -8.31 -20.89
CA TYR A 50 -1.54 -6.88 -21.19
C TYR A 50 -2.42 -6.40 -22.34
N ASP A 51 -3.25 -7.25 -22.94
CA ASP A 51 -4.06 -6.88 -24.12
C ASP A 51 -5.02 -5.73 -23.83
N ALA A 52 -5.68 -5.76 -22.68
CA ALA A 52 -6.59 -4.69 -22.25
C ALA A 52 -5.83 -3.36 -22.04
N ALA A 53 -4.61 -3.43 -21.51
CA ALA A 53 -3.75 -2.27 -21.33
C ALA A 53 -3.21 -1.73 -22.65
N ALA A 54 -2.82 -2.61 -23.57
CA ALA A 54 -2.39 -2.25 -24.92
C ALA A 54 -3.54 -1.58 -25.70
N ALA A 55 -4.75 -2.13 -25.62
CA ALA A 55 -5.94 -1.54 -26.24
C ALA A 55 -6.32 -0.19 -25.61
N TYR A 56 -6.19 -0.04 -24.29
CA TYR A 56 -6.41 1.24 -23.61
C TYR A 56 -5.38 2.28 -24.04
N LEU A 57 -4.09 1.91 -24.05
CA LEU A 57 -2.99 2.78 -24.47
C LEU A 57 -3.15 3.19 -25.94
N ALA A 58 -3.54 2.27 -26.82
CA ALA A 58 -3.76 2.55 -28.23
C ALA A 58 -4.89 3.56 -28.46
N ARG A 59 -5.95 3.55 -27.63
CA ARG A 59 -7.06 4.50 -27.74
C ARG A 59 -6.77 5.85 -27.09
N THR A 60 -6.21 5.83 -25.89
CA THR A 60 -6.10 7.03 -25.04
C THR A 60 -4.73 7.68 -25.06
N HIS A 61 -3.72 6.99 -25.60
CA HIS A 61 -2.32 7.42 -25.62
C HIS A 61 -1.74 7.63 -24.20
N VAL A 62 -2.39 7.09 -23.17
CA VAL A 62 -1.99 7.18 -21.78
C VAL A 62 -2.05 5.80 -21.13
N ILE A 63 -1.15 5.53 -20.18
CA ILE A 63 -1.18 4.32 -19.36
C ILE A 63 -2.41 4.39 -18.44
N ALA A 64 -3.18 3.31 -18.40
CA ALA A 64 -4.35 3.18 -17.54
C ALA A 64 -4.04 3.56 -16.08
N PRO A 65 -4.75 4.55 -15.50
CA PRO A 65 -4.62 4.87 -14.08
C PRO A 65 -4.97 3.65 -13.21
N PRO A 66 -4.40 3.54 -11.99
CA PRO A 66 -4.78 2.48 -11.05
C PRO A 66 -6.31 2.39 -10.86
N GLY A 67 -6.85 1.18 -10.88
CA GLY A 67 -8.30 0.92 -10.75
C GLY A 67 -9.14 1.16 -12.00
N THR A 68 -8.54 1.54 -13.14
CA THR A 68 -9.26 1.63 -14.43
C THR A 68 -9.23 0.34 -15.24
N LEU A 69 -8.23 -0.50 -15.02
CA LEU A 69 -8.13 -1.85 -15.54
C LEU A 69 -7.93 -2.78 -14.35
N ASP A 70 -8.76 -3.81 -14.29
CA ASP A 70 -8.73 -4.84 -13.24
C ASP A 70 -7.34 -5.54 -13.21
N ALA A 71 -6.85 -6.01 -14.37
CA ALA A 71 -5.61 -6.79 -14.44
C ALA A 71 -4.34 -6.01 -14.85
N PHE A 72 -4.18 -4.73 -14.46
CA PHE A 72 -2.96 -3.98 -14.80
C PHE A 72 -1.95 -3.92 -13.63
N VAL A 73 -1.11 -4.96 -13.51
CA VAL A 73 0.05 -4.97 -12.62
C VAL A 73 1.32 -4.75 -13.43
N SER A 74 2.08 -3.70 -13.10
CA SER A 74 3.35 -3.39 -13.73
C SER A 74 4.38 -2.99 -12.67
N PRO A 75 5.63 -3.49 -12.74
CA PRO A 75 6.19 -4.38 -13.78
C PRO A 75 5.85 -5.88 -13.61
N PRO A 76 5.99 -6.73 -14.67
CA PRO A 76 5.63 -8.15 -14.63
C PRO A 76 6.19 -8.96 -13.44
N PRO A 77 7.42 -8.71 -12.94
CA PRO A 77 7.92 -9.41 -11.75
C PRO A 77 7.08 -9.19 -10.48
N VAL A 78 6.32 -8.09 -10.40
CA VAL A 78 5.41 -7.85 -9.26
C VAL A 78 4.24 -8.82 -9.28
N ALA A 79 3.74 -9.20 -10.47
CA ALA A 79 2.71 -10.23 -10.59
C ALA A 79 3.22 -11.59 -10.10
N ILE A 80 4.50 -11.90 -10.32
CA ILE A 80 5.12 -13.14 -9.82
C ILE A 80 5.14 -13.17 -8.28
N LEU A 81 5.46 -12.05 -7.64
CA LEU A 81 5.45 -11.95 -6.17
C LEU A 81 4.06 -12.17 -5.57
N ALA A 82 3.00 -11.83 -6.32
CA ALA A 82 1.62 -12.01 -5.90
C ALA A 82 1.05 -13.41 -6.22
N ILE A 83 1.79 -14.29 -6.91
CA ILE A 83 1.34 -15.66 -7.24
C ILE A 83 0.83 -16.44 -6.00
N PRO A 84 1.57 -16.51 -4.87
CA PRO A 84 1.11 -17.29 -3.71
C PRO A 84 -0.24 -16.81 -3.18
N ILE A 85 -0.54 -15.53 -3.36
CA ILE A 85 -1.78 -14.91 -2.93
C ILE A 85 -2.90 -15.09 -3.95
N ALA A 86 -2.57 -15.09 -5.25
CA ALA A 86 -3.52 -15.38 -6.32
C ALA A 86 -4.04 -16.83 -6.33
N LEU A 87 -3.34 -17.75 -5.65
CA LEU A 87 -3.84 -19.11 -5.42
C LEU A 87 -5.01 -19.16 -4.42
N LEU A 88 -5.20 -18.12 -3.61
CA LEU A 88 -6.32 -18.01 -2.69
C LEU A 88 -7.54 -17.41 -3.39
N PRO A 89 -8.77 -17.71 -2.94
CA PRO A 89 -9.97 -17.01 -3.39
C PRO A 89 -9.80 -15.49 -3.26
N LYS A 90 -10.21 -14.71 -4.27
CA LYS A 90 -9.98 -13.25 -4.35
C LYS A 90 -10.27 -12.52 -3.04
N GLN A 91 -11.40 -12.82 -2.38
CA GLN A 91 -11.79 -12.19 -1.12
C GLN A 91 -10.77 -12.44 0.01
N ILE A 92 -10.16 -13.63 0.06
CA ILE A 92 -9.15 -14.00 1.05
C ILE A 92 -7.79 -13.42 0.62
N GLY A 93 -7.42 -13.60 -0.64
CA GLY A 93 -6.15 -13.11 -1.19
C GLY A 93 -5.98 -11.60 -0.99
N VAL A 94 -7.05 -10.82 -1.21
CA VAL A 94 -7.03 -9.37 -0.97
C VAL A 94 -6.77 -9.04 0.50
N GLN A 95 -7.39 -9.74 1.44
CA GLN A 95 -7.14 -9.48 2.87
C GLN A 95 -5.73 -9.88 3.30
N VAL A 96 -5.22 -11.01 2.80
CA VAL A 96 -3.85 -11.47 3.08
C VAL A 96 -2.82 -10.48 2.53
N TRP A 97 -2.99 -10.03 1.28
CA TRP A 97 -2.09 -9.03 0.70
C TRP A 97 -2.13 -7.72 1.47
N THR A 98 -3.31 -7.23 1.85
CA THR A 98 -3.40 -6.01 2.66
C THR A 98 -2.72 -6.17 4.03
N ALA A 99 -2.82 -7.36 4.65
CA ALA A 99 -2.13 -7.63 5.90
C ALA A 99 -0.60 -7.61 5.74
N ILE A 100 -0.08 -8.17 4.63
CA ILE A 100 1.34 -8.13 4.27
C ILE A 100 1.81 -6.68 4.07
N ASP A 101 1.08 -5.90 3.28
CA ASP A 101 1.40 -4.47 3.04
C ASP A 101 1.40 -3.67 4.35
N GLY A 102 0.38 -3.88 5.20
CA GLY A 102 0.30 -3.25 6.52
C GLY A 102 1.47 -3.61 7.42
N ALA A 103 1.88 -4.88 7.44
CA ALA A 103 3.03 -5.35 8.20
C ALA A 103 4.35 -4.75 7.68
N ALA A 104 4.51 -4.66 6.36
CA ALA A 104 5.70 -4.07 5.73
C ALA A 104 5.85 -2.57 6.05
N ILE A 105 4.73 -1.83 6.04
CA ILE A 105 4.72 -0.41 6.45
C ILE A 105 5.07 -0.29 7.93
N LEU A 106 4.47 -1.09 8.80
CA LEU A 106 4.76 -1.05 10.23
C LEU A 106 6.23 -1.40 10.52
N ALA A 107 6.78 -2.42 9.87
CA ALA A 107 8.18 -2.80 9.99
C ALA A 107 9.10 -1.65 9.53
N SER A 108 8.76 -0.98 8.43
CA SER A 108 9.50 0.19 7.93
C SER A 108 9.46 1.35 8.91
N LEU A 109 8.32 1.63 9.54
CA LEU A 109 8.18 2.65 10.58
C LEU A 109 9.03 2.34 11.80
N VAL A 110 9.03 1.08 12.26
CA VAL A 110 9.88 0.63 13.37
C VAL A 110 11.36 0.79 13.04
N LEU A 111 11.77 0.41 11.83
CA LEU A 111 13.16 0.58 11.38
C LEU A 111 13.57 2.06 11.36
N LEU A 112 12.72 2.93 10.81
CA LEU A 112 12.95 4.38 10.81
C LEU A 112 13.02 4.95 12.21
N PHE A 113 12.14 4.51 13.11
CA PHE A 113 12.13 4.92 14.51
C PHE A 113 13.45 4.56 15.21
N VAL A 114 13.93 3.31 15.01
CA VAL A 114 15.20 2.83 15.56
C VAL A 114 16.37 3.63 14.98
N LEU A 115 16.37 3.88 13.67
CA LEU A 115 17.44 4.62 12.98
C LEU A 115 17.52 6.08 13.42
N LEU A 116 16.39 6.75 13.60
CA LEU A 116 16.35 8.14 14.10
C LEU A 116 16.82 8.25 15.56
N ALA A 117 16.74 7.16 16.33
CA ALA A 117 17.12 7.08 17.74
C ALA A 117 16.67 8.33 18.55
N PRO A 118 15.37 8.66 18.58
CA PRO A 118 14.89 9.90 19.15
C PRO A 118 15.25 10.02 20.64
N ARG A 119 16.04 11.05 20.98
CA ARG A 119 16.54 11.27 22.35
C ARG A 119 15.64 12.13 23.22
N HIS A 120 14.76 12.94 22.61
CA HIS A 120 13.88 13.85 23.33
C HIS A 120 12.59 13.14 23.77
N ARG A 121 12.11 13.44 25.00
CA ARG A 121 10.90 12.80 25.59
C ARG A 121 9.63 12.97 24.74
N LEU A 122 9.53 14.04 23.97
CA LEU A 122 8.42 14.29 23.05
C LEU A 122 8.64 13.72 21.64
N ALA A 123 9.87 13.39 21.25
CA ALA A 123 10.17 12.96 19.89
C ALA A 123 9.50 11.62 19.56
N THR A 124 9.44 10.69 20.54
CA THR A 124 8.76 9.41 20.37
C THR A 124 7.27 9.54 20.06
N PRO A 125 6.44 10.18 20.92
CA PRO A 125 5.02 10.27 20.63
C PRO A 125 4.72 11.17 19.42
N VAL A 126 5.55 12.19 19.16
CA VAL A 126 5.41 13.03 17.96
C VAL A 126 5.70 12.24 16.68
N PHE A 127 6.72 11.37 16.68
CA PHE A 127 7.00 10.49 15.54
C PHE A 127 5.79 9.62 15.19
N TRP A 128 5.22 8.93 16.19
CA TRP A 128 4.07 8.05 15.99
C TRP A 128 2.79 8.82 15.63
N LEU A 129 2.63 10.04 16.14
CA LEU A 129 1.56 10.94 15.73
C LEU A 129 1.68 11.33 14.25
N ILE A 130 2.86 11.75 13.81
CA ILE A 130 3.11 12.12 12.41
C ILE A 130 2.89 10.93 11.48
N ALA A 131 3.42 9.75 11.86
CA ALA A 131 3.22 8.52 11.10
C ALA A 131 1.73 8.16 10.95
N ALA A 132 0.92 8.34 12.01
CA ALA A 132 -0.51 8.07 11.98
C ALA A 132 -1.35 9.15 11.27
N TYR A 133 -0.87 10.40 11.26
CA TYR A 133 -1.56 11.54 10.64
C TYR A 133 -1.32 11.63 9.15
N PHE A 134 -0.11 11.27 8.70
CA PHE A 134 0.26 11.20 7.29
C PHE A 134 0.45 9.75 6.76
N PRO A 135 -0.56 8.86 6.84
CA PRO A 135 -0.54 7.60 6.09
C PRO A 135 -0.20 7.78 4.60
N PRO A 136 -0.70 8.81 3.88
CA PRO A 136 -0.43 8.92 2.45
C PRO A 136 1.02 9.26 2.13
N LEU A 137 1.85 9.79 3.05
CA LEU A 137 3.25 10.08 2.73
C LEU A 137 4.04 8.79 2.41
N PHE A 138 3.72 7.68 3.08
CA PHE A 138 4.33 6.38 2.80
C PHE A 138 3.70 5.70 1.59
N ALA A 139 2.39 5.88 1.37
CA ALA A 139 1.71 5.42 0.16
C ALA A 139 2.24 6.16 -1.08
N ASP A 140 2.52 7.46 -0.98
CA ASP A 140 3.10 8.32 -2.02
C ASP A 140 4.59 8.02 -2.24
N LEU A 141 5.34 7.67 -1.20
CA LEU A 141 6.70 7.12 -1.36
C LEU A 141 6.67 5.76 -2.08
N ALA A 142 5.74 4.87 -1.74
CA ALA A 142 5.55 3.59 -2.43
C ALA A 142 5.04 3.76 -3.88
N ALA A 143 4.16 4.74 -4.12
CA ALA A 143 3.68 5.10 -5.46
C ALA A 143 4.79 5.81 -6.27
N GLY A 144 5.60 6.64 -5.62
CA GLY A 144 6.78 7.30 -6.19
C GLY A 144 7.87 6.30 -6.57
N GLN A 145 8.07 5.23 -5.78
CA GLN A 145 8.93 4.11 -6.15
C GLN A 145 8.40 3.34 -7.36
N ARG A 146 7.07 3.15 -7.47
CA ARG A 146 6.42 2.61 -8.69
C ARG A 146 6.56 3.55 -9.89
N GLY A 147 6.60 4.87 -9.69
CA GLY A 147 6.81 5.88 -10.73
C GLY A 147 8.27 6.01 -11.18
N ALA A 148 9.23 5.78 -10.29
CA ALA A 148 10.67 5.84 -10.62
C ALA A 148 11.12 4.70 -11.56
N LEU A 149 10.42 3.56 -11.56
CA LEU A 149 10.59 2.47 -12.54
C LEU A 149 9.96 2.78 -13.92
N ARG A 150 9.25 3.91 -14.07
CA ARG A 150 8.55 4.32 -15.30
C ARG A 150 9.21 5.49 -16.04
N ARG A 151 10.50 5.75 -15.79
CA ARG A 151 11.31 6.66 -16.61
C ARG A 151 12.26 5.90 -17.51
#